data_AF-A0A9Q3K864-F1
#
_entry.id   AF-A0A9Q3K864-F1
#
_cell.length_a   1.000
_cell.length_b   1.000
_cell.length_c   1.000
_cell.angle_alpha   90.00
_cell.angle_beta   90.00
_cell.angle_gamma   90.00
#
_symmetry.space_group_name_H-M   'P 1'
#
loop_
_entity.id
_entity.type
_entity.pdbx_description
1 polymer ?
#
loop_
_entity_poly.entity_id
_entity_poly.type
_entity_poly.pdbx_seq_one_letter_code
_entity_poly.pdbx_strand_id
1 'polypeptide(L)'
;MQTDICKIISIMQKKRWDKSHKPPDFKIEDLVLVSALNFNNIKGPKELKDSFAGPFMIKALHGSNAMQLELTGELMSKHPAFSSSDKELFPLRKKPPLEIPL
;
A
#
# COMPACT_ATOMS: atom_id res chain seq x y z
N MET A 1 -28.32 13.82 22.86
CA MET A 1 -27.39 14.97 22.72
C MET A 1 -25.96 14.54 22.40
N GLN A 2 -25.37 13.52 23.04
CA GLN A 2 -24.01 13.03 22.69
C GLN A 2 -23.90 12.45 21.25
N THR A 3 -24.98 11.83 20.76
CA THR A 3 -25.05 11.16 19.45
C THR A 3 -24.97 12.10 18.25
N ASP A 4 -25.37 13.36 18.42
CA ASP A 4 -25.51 14.31 17.30
C ASP A 4 -24.18 14.98 16.98
N ILE A 5 -23.38 15.25 18.02
CA ILE A 5 -22.01 15.77 17.89
C ILE A 5 -21.10 14.74 17.22
N CYS A 6 -21.17 13.47 17.61
CA CYS A 6 -20.38 12.40 16.99
C CYS A 6 -20.71 12.23 15.50
N LYS A 7 -21.98 12.37 15.10
CA LYS A 7 -22.39 12.34 13.69
C LYS A 7 -21.80 13.49 12.89
N ILE A 8 -21.85 14.71 13.43
CA ILE A 8 -21.28 15.90 12.78
C ILE A 8 -19.76 15.75 12.61
N ILE A 9 -19.07 15.28 13.65
CA ILE A 9 -17.61 15.05 13.59
C ILE A 9 -17.28 14.02 12.50
N SER A 10 -18.02 12.91 12.42
CA SER A 10 -17.80 11.89 11.39
C SER A 10 -17.99 12.44 9.97
N ILE A 11 -19.03 13.24 9.74
CA ILE A 11 -19.28 13.88 8.44
C ILE A 11 -18.16 14.85 8.06
N MET A 12 -17.66 15.63 9.01
CA MET A 12 -16.56 16.58 8.79
C MET A 12 -15.23 15.88 8.49
N GLN A 13 -14.94 14.79 9.21
CA GLN A 13 -13.76 13.96 8.96
C GLN A 13 -13.83 13.31 7.57
N LYS A 14 -14.99 12.77 7.19
CA LYS A 14 -15.22 12.20 5.86
C LYS A 14 -15.01 13.25 4.76
N LYS A 15 -15.65 14.42 4.85
CA LYS A 15 -15.48 15.50 3.87
C LYS A 15 -14.02 15.96 3.74
N ARG A 16 -13.29 16.01 4.86
CA ARG A 16 -11.86 16.35 4.87
C ARG A 16 -11.03 15.28 4.17
N TRP A 17 -11.30 14.01 4.47
CA TRP A 17 -10.64 12.87 3.86
C TRP A 17 -10.89 12.82 2.35
N ASP A 18 -12.16 12.87 1.93
CA ASP A 18 -12.56 12.83 0.51
C ASP A 18 -11.94 14.00 -0.30
N LYS A 19 -11.69 15.16 0.34
CA LYS A 19 -11.06 16.32 -0.32
C LYS A 19 -9.57 16.12 -0.60
N SER A 20 -8.84 15.49 0.32
CA SER A 20 -7.39 15.31 0.19
C SER A 20 -6.98 13.98 -0.43
N HIS A 21 -7.84 12.97 -0.30
CA HIS A 21 -7.50 11.61 -0.66
C HIS A 21 -7.91 11.32 -2.10
N LYS A 22 -6.92 11.23 -2.98
CA LYS A 22 -7.13 10.77 -4.36
C LYS A 22 -6.83 9.28 -4.39
N PRO A 23 -7.77 8.42 -4.83
CA PRO A 23 -7.46 7.02 -5.03
C PRO A 23 -6.32 6.92 -6.06
N PRO A 24 -5.25 6.19 -5.76
CA PRO A 24 -4.21 5.92 -6.74
C PRO A 24 -4.75 5.00 -7.84
N ASP A 25 -4.48 5.34 -9.09
CA ASP A 25 -4.83 4.52 -10.26
C ASP A 25 -3.81 3.38 -10.42
N PHE A 26 -4.10 2.24 -9.79
CA PHE A 26 -3.32 1.02 -9.94
C PHE A 26 -4.00 0.06 -10.92
N LYS A 27 -3.20 -0.65 -11.71
CA LYS A 27 -3.66 -1.70 -12.62
C LYS A 27 -3.20 -3.07 -12.14
N ILE A 28 -3.93 -4.10 -12.56
CA ILE A 28 -3.49 -5.49 -12.43
C ILE A 28 -2.17 -5.61 -13.23
N GLU A 29 -1.21 -6.37 -12.71
CA GLU A 29 0.18 -6.50 -13.21
C GLU A 29 1.10 -5.29 -12.94
N ASP A 30 0.64 -4.22 -12.31
CA ASP A 30 1.54 -3.15 -11.89
C ASP A 30 2.46 -3.61 -10.76
N LEU A 31 3.73 -3.18 -10.83
CA LEU A 31 4.72 -3.41 -9.79
C LEU A 31 4.67 -2.28 -8.76
N VAL A 32 4.45 -2.65 -7.51
CA VAL A 32 4.35 -1.73 -6.38
C VAL A 32 5.35 -2.09 -5.30
N LEU A 33 5.90 -1.06 -4.66
CA LEU A 33 6.71 -1.21 -3.46
C LEU A 33 5.82 -1.20 -2.24
N VAL A 34 6.08 -2.09 -1.28
CA VAL A 34 5.40 -2.11 0.03
C VAL A 34 6.32 -1.51 1.09
N SER A 35 5.84 -0.57 1.89
CA SER A 35 6.63 0.06 2.96
C SER A 35 6.98 -0.93 4.06
N ALA A 36 8.27 -1.20 4.21
CA ALA A 36 8.81 -2.12 5.21
C ALA A 36 8.81 -1.54 6.65
N LEU A 37 8.43 -0.26 6.83
CA LEU A 37 8.50 0.45 8.12
C LEU A 37 7.66 -0.21 9.23
N ASN A 38 6.53 -0.81 8.86
CA ASN A 38 5.61 -1.46 9.80
C ASN A 38 5.84 -2.98 9.90
N PHE A 39 6.83 -3.53 9.19
CA PHE A 39 7.11 -4.97 9.18
C PHE A 39 8.15 -5.34 10.24
N ASN A 40 7.65 -5.92 11.33
CA ASN A 40 8.49 -6.46 12.40
C ASN A 40 9.25 -7.75 12.01
N ASN A 41 8.84 -8.40 10.93
CA ASN A 41 9.41 -9.67 10.48
C ASN A 41 10.69 -9.52 9.65
N ILE A 42 11.00 -8.32 9.16
CA ILE A 42 12.22 -8.08 8.38
C ILE A 42 13.39 -8.05 9.37
N LYS A 43 14.37 -8.94 9.17
CA LYS A 43 15.53 -9.04 10.06
C LYS A 43 16.46 -7.83 9.87
N GLY A 44 16.81 -7.16 10.97
CA GLY A 44 17.84 -6.10 10.98
C GLY A 44 17.59 -4.96 11.98
N PRO A 45 18.60 -4.15 12.30
CA PRO A 45 18.45 -2.92 13.08
C PRO A 45 17.53 -1.94 12.34
N LYS A 46 16.65 -1.23 13.06
CA LYS A 46 15.66 -0.30 12.48
C LYS A 46 16.28 0.76 11.55
N GLU A 47 17.53 1.15 11.81
CA GLU A 47 18.27 2.15 11.04
C GLU A 47 18.86 1.62 9.72
N LEU A 48 19.06 0.30 9.62
CA LEU A 48 19.61 -0.40 8.45
C LEU A 48 18.54 -1.15 7.64
N LYS A 49 17.27 -1.06 8.05
CA LYS A 49 16.17 -1.63 7.29
C LYS A 49 15.86 -0.75 6.08
N ASP A 50 15.76 -1.38 4.93
CA ASP A 50 15.19 -0.73 3.75
C ASP A 50 13.78 -0.23 4.09
N SER A 51 13.48 1.01 3.70
CA SER A 51 12.16 1.60 3.95
C SER A 51 11.06 0.96 3.09
N PHE A 52 11.45 0.25 2.02
CA PHE A 52 10.57 -0.41 1.07
C PHE A 52 11.03 -1.83 0.82
N ALA A 53 10.11 -2.78 0.89
CA ALA A 53 10.32 -4.16 0.50
C ALA A 53 9.71 -4.37 -0.89
N GLY A 54 10.54 -4.90 -1.79
CA GLY A 54 10.20 -5.58 -3.04
C GLY A 54 9.35 -4.79 -4.05
N PRO A 55 9.59 -4.95 -5.36
CA PRO A 55 8.52 -4.74 -6.32
C PRO A 55 7.61 -5.98 -6.30
N PHE A 56 6.40 -5.84 -5.75
CA PHE A 56 5.38 -6.87 -5.76
C PHE A 56 4.36 -6.61 -6.86
N MET A 57 3.88 -7.67 -7.49
CA MET A 57 2.90 -7.59 -8.57
C MET A 57 1.48 -7.57 -8.00
N ILE A 58 0.63 -6.69 -8.53
CA ILE A 58 -0.79 -6.68 -8.21
C ILE A 58 -1.48 -7.81 -8.96
N LYS A 59 -1.95 -8.81 -8.22
CA LYS A 59 -2.68 -9.98 -8.73
C LYS A 59 -4.16 -9.70 -8.96
N ALA A 60 -4.78 -8.92 -8.07
CA ALA A 60 -6.20 -8.59 -8.16
C ALA A 60 -6.51 -7.25 -7.49
N LEU A 61 -7.51 -6.54 -8.01
CA LEU A 61 -8.08 -5.35 -7.39
C LEU A 61 -9.39 -5.73 -6.70
N HIS A 62 -9.48 -5.49 -5.40
CA HIS A 62 -10.68 -5.68 -4.60
C HIS A 62 -11.34 -4.31 -4.36
N GLY A 63 -12.37 -4.00 -5.15
CA GLY A 63 -13.05 -2.70 -5.11
C GLY A 63 -12.12 -1.55 -5.56
N SER A 64 -12.43 -0.33 -5.10
CA SER A 64 -11.65 0.87 -5.45
C SER A 64 -10.38 1.08 -4.60
N ASN A 65 -10.29 0.38 -3.46
CA ASN A 65 -9.35 0.74 -2.40
C ASN A 65 -8.51 -0.42 -1.86
N ALA A 66 -8.68 -1.66 -2.34
CA ALA A 66 -7.88 -2.78 -1.86
C ALA A 66 -7.27 -3.53 -3.04
N MET A 67 -6.06 -4.04 -2.84
CA MET A 67 -5.29 -4.73 -3.86
C MET A 67 -4.65 -5.96 -3.24
N GLN A 68 -4.70 -7.05 -3.98
CA GLN A 68 -4.05 -8.30 -3.61
C GLN A 68 -2.71 -8.37 -4.32
N LEU A 69 -1.65 -8.42 -3.52
CA LEU A 69 -0.27 -8.53 -4.00
C LEU A 69 0.18 -9.98 -3.96
N GLU A 70 1.03 -10.34 -4.91
CA GLU A 70 1.80 -11.56 -4.85
C GLU A 70 3.06 -11.33 -4.00
N LEU A 71 2.96 -11.65 -2.71
CA LEU A 71 4.07 -11.53 -1.77
C LEU A 71 5.01 -12.73 -1.89
N THR A 72 6.31 -12.48 -1.84
CA THR A 72 7.37 -13.50 -1.88
C THR A 72 8.34 -13.32 -0.70
N GLY A 73 9.09 -14.38 -0.36
CA GLY A 73 10.11 -14.35 0.69
C GLY A 73 9.54 -14.13 2.10
N GLU A 74 10.14 -13.20 2.84
CA GLU A 74 9.84 -12.94 4.27
C GLU A 74 8.42 -12.36 4.51
N LEU A 75 7.76 -11.88 3.46
CA LEU A 75 6.40 -11.32 3.53
C LEU A 75 5.29 -12.34 3.20
N MET A 76 5.61 -13.57 2.79
CA MET A 76 4.59 -14.59 2.47
C MET A 76 3.65 -14.93 3.63
N SER A 77 4.12 -14.76 4.86
CA SER A 77 3.31 -15.00 6.06
C SER A 77 2.29 -13.90 6.35
N LYS A 78 2.37 -12.75 5.66
CA LYS A 78 1.47 -11.61 5.83
C LYS A 78 0.28 -11.71 4.89
N HIS A 79 -0.82 -11.07 5.28
CA HIS A 79 -2.02 -11.05 4.45
C HIS A 79 -1.71 -10.35 3.10
N PRO A 80 -2.04 -10.96 1.96
CA PRO A 80 -1.66 -10.44 0.66
C PRO A 80 -2.51 -9.25 0.20
N ALA A 81 -3.63 -8.95 0.87
CA ALA A 81 -4.45 -7.78 0.55
C ALA A 81 -4.01 -6.54 1.34
N PHE A 82 -3.71 -5.46 0.63
CA PHE A 82 -3.30 -4.16 1.14
C PHE A 82 -4.29 -3.09 0.68
N SER A 83 -4.49 -2.05 1.49
CA SER A 83 -5.35 -0.93 1.09
C SER A 83 -4.55 0.14 0.36
N SER A 84 -5.16 0.80 -0.62
CA SER A 84 -4.59 1.94 -1.34
C SER A 84 -4.40 3.17 -0.45
N SER A 85 -5.04 3.19 0.73
CA SER A 85 -4.92 4.25 1.72
C SER A 85 -3.73 4.08 2.64
N ASP A 86 -3.18 2.86 2.69
CA ASP A 86 -1.95 2.63 3.39
C ASP A 86 -0.87 3.40 2.65
N LYS A 87 -0.13 4.26 3.38
CA LYS A 87 1.05 5.00 2.87
C LYS A 87 2.20 4.06 2.51
N GLU A 88 1.88 2.80 2.27
CA GLU A 88 2.77 1.69 2.13
C GLU A 88 2.92 1.29 0.66
N LEU A 89 1.99 1.66 -0.22
CA LEU A 89 2.03 1.30 -1.64
C LEU A 89 2.54 2.44 -2.50
N PHE A 90 3.71 2.24 -3.10
CA PHE A 90 4.31 3.21 -4.01
C PHE A 90 4.36 2.62 -5.42
N PRO A 91 3.74 3.27 -6.41
CA PRO A 91 3.94 2.88 -7.81
C PRO A 91 5.41 3.09 -8.17
N LEU A 92 6.02 2.10 -8.81
CA LEU A 92 7.34 2.25 -9.40
C LEU A 92 7.26 3.27 -10.55
N ARG A 93 7.56 4.54 -10.24
CA ARG A 93 7.55 5.64 -11.24
C ARG A 93 8.61 5.50 -12.32
N LYS A 94 9.50 4.50 -12.21
CA LYS A 94 10.43 4.07 -13.25
C LYS A 94 10.19 2.59 -13.52
N LYS A 95 9.82 2.24 -14.76
CA LYS A 95 9.93 0.84 -15.20
C LYS A 95 11.37 0.39 -14.94
N PRO A 96 11.62 -0.74 -14.27
CA PRO A 96 12.96 -1.32 -14.28
C PRO A 96 13.37 -1.52 -15.74
N PRO A 97 14.63 -1.24 -16.12
CA PRO A 97 15.10 -1.52 -17.46
C PRO A 97 14.81 -2.99 -17.77
N LEU A 98 14.04 -3.23 -18.83
CA LEU A 98 13.87 -4.56 -19.40
C LEU A 98 15.27 -5.12 -19.67
N GLU A 99 15.45 -6.37 -19.25
CA GLU A 99 16.69 -7.11 -19.17
C GLU A 99 17.68 -6.83 -20.31
N ILE A 100 18.95 -6.66 -19.93
CA ILE A 100 20.09 -6.63 -20.85
C ILE A 100 20.17 -8.02 -21.50
N PRO A 101 20.13 -8.15 -22.84
CA PRO A 101 20.35 -9.44 -23.47
C PRO A 101 21.83 -9.84 -23.27
N LEU A 102 22.01 -11.13 -22.91
CA LEU A 102 23.28 -11.85 -22.76
C LEU A 102 24.32 -11.54 -23.85
#